data_AF-A0A444XH73-F1
#
_entry.id   AF-A0A444XH73-F1
#
_cell.length_a   1.000
_cell.length_b   1.000
_cell.length_c   1.000
_cell.angle_alpha   90.00
_cell.angle_beta   90.00
_cell.angle_gamma   90.00
#
_symmetry.space_group_name_H-M   'P 1'
#
loop_
_entity.id
_entity.type
_entity.pdbx_description
1 polymer ?
#
loop_
_entity_poly.entity_id
_entity_poly.type
_entity_poly.pdbx_seq_one_letter_code
_entity_poly.pdbx_strand_id
1 'polypeptide(L)'
;MHAKYVIQNNDEAGIRPNKTFLSLANEAGGPSNLGFSEKDLRNYITARLRTSNANADVREMMNYFMRMKDINPNFFYAVQLDDECKFRSAVWVDARCRASYEYYGDVVSLDSTYSTNRHGLPFASFVGVNHHGKSTPLGCALLGNEEIPSFEWVFTQWLTCMGTAP
;
A
#
# COMPACT_ATOMS: atom_id res chain seq x y z
N MET A 1 13.92 25.60 -6.69
CA MET A 1 12.53 25.32 -7.09
C MET A 1 12.36 25.05 -8.59
N HIS A 2 13.11 25.70 -9.49
CA HIS A 2 12.94 25.57 -10.95
C HIS A 2 13.31 24.18 -11.53
N ALA A 3 14.45 23.59 -11.12
CA ALA A 3 14.95 22.35 -11.73
C ALA A 3 14.00 21.14 -11.58
N LYS A 4 13.38 20.94 -10.40
CA LYS A 4 12.44 19.82 -10.17
C LYS A 4 11.22 19.89 -11.09
N TYR A 5 10.69 21.10 -11.32
CA TYR A 5 9.55 21.33 -12.19
C TYR A 5 9.90 21.02 -13.66
N VAL A 6 11.04 21.49 -14.14
CA VAL A 6 11.53 21.19 -15.50
C VAL A 6 11.77 19.70 -15.69
N ILE A 7 12.35 19.02 -14.70
CA ILE A 7 12.56 17.56 -14.75
C ILE A 7 11.23 16.82 -14.88
N GLN A 8 10.20 17.23 -14.15
CA GLN A 8 8.88 16.61 -14.19
C GLN A 8 8.18 16.79 -15.54
N ASN A 9 8.13 18.02 -16.06
CA ASN A 9 7.52 18.30 -17.36
C ASN A 9 8.22 17.54 -18.49
N ASN A 10 9.55 17.47 -18.46
CA ASN A 10 10.34 16.76 -19.47
C ASN A 10 10.12 15.25 -19.39
N ASP A 11 10.00 14.69 -18.19
CA ASP A 11 9.67 13.26 -17.99
C ASP A 11 8.26 12.95 -18.52
N GLU A 12 7.27 13.80 -18.23
CA GLU A 12 5.90 13.67 -18.76
C GLU A 12 5.83 13.79 -20.28
N ALA A 13 6.70 14.61 -20.89
CA ALA A 13 6.85 14.73 -22.33
C ALA A 13 7.69 13.60 -22.97
N GLY A 14 8.18 12.62 -22.19
CA GLY A 14 8.98 11.50 -22.67
C GLY A 14 10.43 11.86 -23.07
N ILE A 15 10.93 13.01 -22.63
CA ILE A 15 12.30 13.44 -22.89
C ILE A 15 13.27 12.60 -22.07
N ARG A 16 14.30 12.05 -22.73
CA ARG A 16 15.30 11.20 -22.08
C ARG A 16 15.98 11.95 -20.91
N PRO A 17 16.17 11.31 -19.74
CA PRO A 17 16.80 11.93 -18.56
C PRO A 17 18.15 12.60 -18.83
N ASN A 18 18.97 11.98 -19.68
CA ASN A 18 20.24 12.53 -20.18
C ASN A 18 20.09 13.91 -20.83
N LYS A 19 19.05 14.10 -21.66
CA LYS A 19 18.83 15.34 -22.39
C LYS A 19 18.38 16.44 -21.45
N THR A 20 17.51 16.10 -20.50
CA THR A 20 17.10 17.01 -19.43
C THR A 20 18.29 17.45 -18.57
N PHE A 21 19.16 16.52 -18.16
CA PHE A 21 20.36 16.85 -17.39
C PHE A 21 21.29 17.81 -18.14
N LEU A 22 21.57 17.53 -19.42
CA LEU A 22 22.43 18.37 -20.25
C LEU A 22 21.83 19.77 -20.49
N SER A 23 20.50 19.87 -20.67
CA SER A 23 19.82 21.17 -20.81
C SER A 23 20.00 22.03 -19.56
N LEU A 24 19.73 21.44 -18.39
CA LEU A 24 19.89 22.12 -17.11
C LEU A 24 21.36 22.46 -16.82
N ALA A 25 22.30 21.63 -17.28
CA ALA A 25 23.74 21.89 -17.14
C ALA A 25 24.17 23.09 -17.97
N ASN A 26 23.68 23.18 -19.21
CA ASN A 26 23.97 24.32 -20.08
C ASN A 26 23.42 25.62 -19.50
N GLU A 27 22.19 25.61 -18.96
CA GLU A 27 21.60 26.78 -18.29
C GLU A 27 22.38 27.20 -17.05
N ALA A 28 22.93 26.24 -16.29
CA ALA A 28 23.75 26.51 -15.11
C ALA A 28 25.21 26.88 -15.43
N GLY A 29 25.60 26.93 -16.71
CA GLY A 29 26.99 27.19 -17.13
C GLY A 29 27.95 26.03 -16.90
N GLY A 30 27.43 24.81 -16.71
CA GLY A 30 28.19 23.57 -16.65
C GLY A 30 27.65 22.58 -15.61
N PRO A 31 27.99 21.28 -15.74
CA PRO A 31 27.55 20.24 -14.81
C PRO A 31 27.96 20.48 -13.36
N SER A 32 29.14 21.08 -13.14
CA SER A 32 29.67 21.37 -11.80
C SER A 32 28.81 22.37 -11.01
N ASN A 33 27.97 23.16 -11.69
CA ASN A 33 27.14 24.20 -11.08
C ASN A 33 25.72 23.73 -10.76
N LEU A 34 25.34 22.50 -11.13
CA LEU A 34 23.98 21.98 -10.99
C LEU A 34 23.61 21.53 -9.58
N GLY A 35 24.58 21.31 -8.69
CA GLY A 35 24.34 20.83 -7.32
C GLY A 35 23.76 19.40 -7.22
N PHE A 36 23.54 18.71 -8.33
CA PHE A 36 23.13 17.31 -8.40
C PHE A 36 23.71 16.63 -9.66
N SER A 37 23.82 15.30 -9.63
CA SER A 37 24.33 14.51 -10.74
C SER A 37 23.22 13.99 -11.66
N GLU A 38 23.58 13.52 -12.86
CA GLU A 38 22.62 12.84 -13.74
C GLU A 38 21.99 11.61 -13.06
N LYS A 39 22.77 10.92 -12.21
CA LYS A 39 22.27 9.78 -11.42
C LYS A 39 21.17 10.20 -10.46
N ASP A 40 21.31 11.35 -9.80
CA ASP A 40 20.31 11.87 -8.87
C ASP A 40 19.01 12.23 -9.59
N LEU A 41 19.11 12.80 -10.80
CA LEU A 41 17.95 13.07 -11.65
C LEU A 41 17.22 11.77 -12.04
N ARG A 42 17.96 10.74 -12.47
CA ARG A 42 17.37 9.43 -12.80
C ARG A 42 16.73 8.75 -11.58
N ASN A 43 17.39 8.83 -10.43
CA ASN A 43 16.85 8.32 -9.16
C ASN A 43 15.55 9.04 -8.80
N TYR A 44 15.49 10.37 -8.96
CA TYR A 44 14.30 11.16 -8.71
C TYR A 44 13.12 10.78 -9.61
N ILE A 45 13.34 10.64 -10.93
CA ILE A 45 12.31 10.19 -11.87
C ILE A 45 11.81 8.79 -11.50
N THR A 46 12.74 7.86 -11.23
CA THR A 46 12.42 6.48 -10.85
C THR A 46 11.60 6.42 -9.56
N ALA A 47 11.98 7.21 -8.55
CA ALA A 47 11.25 7.29 -7.29
C ALA A 47 9.83 7.85 -7.51
N ARG A 48 9.69 8.90 -8.33
CA ARG A 48 8.38 9.49 -8.68
C ARG A 48 7.47 8.49 -9.38
N LEU A 49 7.99 7.74 -10.36
CA LEU A 49 7.24 6.70 -11.07
C LEU A 49 6.75 5.61 -10.11
N ARG A 50 7.57 5.19 -9.15
CA ARG A 50 7.17 4.23 -8.11
C ARG A 50 6.00 4.76 -7.28
N THR A 51 6.05 6.02 -6.83
CA THR A 51 4.97 6.64 -6.07
C THR A 51 3.68 6.79 -6.90
N SER A 52 3.79 7.19 -8.17
CA SER A 52 2.64 7.30 -9.07
C SER A 52 1.95 5.94 -9.26
N ASN A 53 2.73 4.88 -9.47
CA ASN A 53 2.21 3.51 -9.60
C ASN A 53 1.57 3.03 -8.29
N ALA A 54 2.14 3.36 -7.13
CA ALA A 54 1.54 3.04 -5.84
C ALA A 54 0.16 3.66 -5.67
N ASN A 55 -0.01 4.92 -6.06
CA ASN A 55 -1.31 5.60 -6.00
C ASN A 55 -2.33 4.95 -6.95
N ALA A 56 -1.91 4.52 -8.14
CA ALA A 56 -2.77 3.81 -9.08
C ALA A 56 -3.25 2.47 -8.52
N ASP A 57 -2.35 1.69 -7.91
CA ASP A 57 -2.66 0.39 -7.31
C ASP A 57 -3.61 0.51 -6.11
N VAL A 58 -3.38 1.48 -5.23
CA VAL A 58 -4.26 1.76 -4.09
C VAL A 58 -5.67 2.08 -4.58
N ARG A 59 -5.78 2.92 -5.62
CA ARG A 59 -7.07 3.27 -6.21
C ARG A 59 -7.78 2.06 -6.81
N GLU A 60 -7.05 1.19 -7.50
CA GLU A 60 -7.61 -0.05 -8.05
C GLU A 60 -8.10 -0.99 -6.94
N MET A 61 -7.32 -1.15 -5.87
CA MET A 61 -7.72 -1.92 -4.69
C MET A 61 -8.98 -1.35 -4.03
N MET A 62 -9.06 -0.03 -3.85
CA MET A 62 -10.28 0.62 -3.31
C MET A 62 -11.50 0.35 -4.20
N ASN A 63 -11.35 0.49 -5.52
CA ASN A 63 -12.42 0.20 -6.49
C ASN A 63 -12.87 -1.26 -6.40
N TYR A 64 -11.92 -2.19 -6.24
CA TYR A 64 -12.21 -3.60 -6.03
C TYR A 64 -13.01 -3.82 -4.73
N PHE A 65 -12.59 -3.23 -3.61
CA PHE A 65 -13.31 -3.37 -2.33
C PHE A 65 -14.72 -2.80 -2.38
N MET A 66 -14.91 -1.62 -2.98
CA MET A 66 -16.24 -1.03 -3.18
C MET A 66 -17.13 -1.97 -4.00
N ARG A 67 -16.61 -2.49 -5.12
CA ARG A 67 -17.34 -3.46 -5.95
C ARG A 67 -17.68 -4.74 -5.19
N MET A 68 -16.76 -5.30 -4.41
CA MET A 68 -17.00 -6.51 -3.62
C MET A 68 -18.06 -6.28 -2.55
N LYS A 69 -18.09 -5.10 -1.94
CA LYS A 69 -19.13 -4.68 -1.00
C LYS A 69 -20.51 -4.56 -1.65
N ASP A 70 -20.57 -4.00 -2.85
CA ASP A 70 -21.82 -3.89 -3.63
C ASP A 70 -22.36 -5.27 -4.03
N ILE A 71 -21.48 -6.20 -4.43
CA ILE A 71 -21.85 -7.57 -4.78
C ILE A 71 -22.31 -8.35 -3.54
N ASN A 72 -21.64 -8.16 -2.41
CA ASN A 72 -21.92 -8.88 -1.18
C ASN A 72 -21.88 -7.94 0.03
N PRO A 73 -23.04 -7.55 0.58
CA PRO A 73 -23.10 -6.68 1.76
C PRO A 73 -22.39 -7.24 3.00
N ASN A 74 -22.13 -8.56 3.06
CA ASN A 74 -21.39 -9.19 4.15
C ASN A 74 -19.86 -9.09 3.99
N PHE A 75 -19.35 -8.73 2.81
CA PHE A 75 -17.96 -8.35 2.65
C PHE A 75 -17.67 -7.12 3.53
N PHE A 76 -16.55 -7.13 4.23
CA PHE A 76 -16.11 -6.01 5.05
C PHE A 76 -14.76 -5.52 4.53
N TYR A 77 -14.56 -4.20 4.54
CA TYR A 77 -13.26 -3.61 4.38
C TYR A 77 -13.18 -2.28 5.14
N ALA A 78 -11.97 -1.90 5.51
CA ALA A 78 -11.63 -0.60 6.05
C ALA A 78 -10.28 -0.16 5.47
N VAL A 79 -10.11 1.14 5.22
CA VAL A 79 -8.87 1.72 4.72
C VAL A 79 -8.45 2.88 5.60
N GLN A 80 -7.18 2.88 5.99
CA GLN A 80 -6.54 3.97 6.71
C GLN A 80 -5.76 4.84 5.74
N LEU A 81 -6.03 6.13 5.76
CA LEU A 81 -5.23 7.15 5.10
C LEU A 81 -4.53 8.01 6.17
N ASP A 82 -3.38 8.59 5.83
CA ASP A 82 -2.78 9.64 6.65
C ASP A 82 -3.36 11.04 6.33
N ASP A 83 -2.85 12.05 7.02
CA ASP A 83 -3.27 13.44 6.90
C ASP A 83 -3.06 14.02 5.49
N GLU A 84 -2.17 13.40 4.70
CA GLU A 84 -1.90 13.76 3.30
C GLU A 84 -2.73 12.91 2.31
N CYS A 85 -3.74 12.19 2.81
CA CYS A 85 -4.56 11.24 2.08
C CYS A 85 -3.76 10.11 1.40
N LYS A 86 -2.58 9.76 1.93
CA LYS A 86 -1.80 8.62 1.45
C LYS A 86 -2.23 7.35 2.15
N PHE A 87 -2.21 6.26 1.40
CA PHE A 87 -2.50 4.94 1.93
C PHE A 87 -1.55 4.56 3.07
N ARG A 88 -2.12 4.07 4.18
CA ARG A 88 -1.38 3.51 5.30
C ARG A 88 -1.66 2.03 5.45
N SER A 89 -2.91 1.68 5.69
CA SER A 89 -3.29 0.32 6.05
C SER A 89 -4.64 -0.03 5.44
N ALA A 90 -4.92 -1.31 5.29
CA ALA A 90 -6.25 -1.80 4.94
C ALA A 90 -6.55 -3.11 5.67
N VAL A 91 -7.81 -3.35 5.99
CA VAL A 91 -8.32 -4.65 6.44
C VAL A 91 -9.45 -5.04 5.51
N TRP A 92 -9.54 -6.31 5.15
CA TRP A 92 -10.70 -6.83 4.43
C TRP A 92 -11.00 -8.27 4.82
N VAL A 93 -12.29 -8.59 4.79
CA VAL A 93 -12.82 -9.87 5.22
C VAL A 93 -13.96 -10.28 4.28
N ASP A 94 -13.82 -11.45 3.66
CA ASP A 94 -14.86 -12.04 2.84
C ASP A 94 -16.04 -12.53 3.69
N ALA A 95 -17.24 -12.56 3.14
CA ALA A 95 -18.42 -13.08 3.84
C ALA A 95 -18.22 -14.51 4.34
N ARG A 96 -17.51 -15.36 3.58
CA ARG A 96 -17.19 -16.73 4.00
C ARG A 96 -16.23 -16.77 5.18
N CYS A 97 -15.31 -15.82 5.27
CA CYS A 97 -14.38 -15.70 6.37
C CYS A 97 -15.12 -15.33 7.67
N ARG A 98 -16.07 -14.38 7.59
CA ARG A 98 -16.94 -14.03 8.73
C ARG A 98 -17.78 -15.22 9.19
N ALA A 99 -18.43 -15.92 8.26
CA ALA A 99 -19.17 -17.13 8.58
C ALA A 99 -18.28 -18.22 9.19
N SER A 100 -17.04 -18.37 8.71
CA SER A 100 -16.08 -19.32 9.28
C SER A 100 -15.67 -18.93 10.71
N TYR A 101 -15.51 -17.64 10.96
CA TYR A 101 -15.15 -17.13 12.29
C TYR A 101 -16.23 -17.41 13.34
N GLU A 102 -17.51 -17.40 12.97
CA GLU A 102 -18.61 -17.77 13.89
C GLU A 102 -18.47 -19.19 14.46
N TYR A 103 -17.84 -20.11 13.72
CA TYR A 103 -17.64 -21.51 14.15
C TYR A 103 -16.23 -21.81 14.64
N TYR A 104 -15.23 -21.07 14.17
CA TYR A 104 -13.80 -21.39 14.33
C TYR A 104 -12.98 -20.23 14.90
N GLY A 105 -13.65 -19.25 15.51
CA GLY A 105 -13.04 -18.04 16.07
C GLY A 105 -12.40 -18.21 17.44
N ASP A 106 -12.44 -19.42 18.02
CA ASP A 106 -11.89 -19.70 19.37
C ASP A 106 -10.38 -19.45 19.47
N VAL A 107 -9.66 -19.66 18.36
CA VAL A 107 -8.22 -19.42 18.25
C VAL A 107 -7.94 -18.77 16.91
N VAL A 108 -7.39 -17.55 16.94
CA VAL A 108 -6.92 -16.84 15.75
C VAL A 108 -5.41 -16.62 15.84
N SER A 109 -4.73 -16.89 14.73
CA SER A 109 -3.34 -16.51 14.51
C SER A 109 -3.28 -15.40 13.49
N LEU A 110 -2.52 -14.34 13.80
CA LEU A 110 -2.13 -13.32 12.84
C LEU A 110 -0.68 -13.59 12.43
N ASP A 111 -0.44 -13.74 11.14
CA ASP A 111 0.90 -13.86 10.58
C ASP A 111 1.16 -12.71 9.60
N SER A 112 2.17 -11.89 9.90
CA SER A 112 2.66 -10.81 9.02
C SER A 112 3.99 -11.14 8.33
N THR A 113 4.54 -12.35 8.51
CA THR A 113 5.98 -12.61 8.36
C THR A 113 6.45 -13.14 7.02
N TYR A 114 5.60 -13.20 5.97
CA TYR A 114 6.01 -13.87 4.73
C TYR A 114 6.36 -12.95 3.55
N SER A 115 5.76 -11.77 3.40
CA SER A 115 6.04 -10.93 2.22
C SER A 115 5.67 -9.46 2.42
N THR A 116 6.58 -8.57 2.07
CA THR A 116 6.27 -7.17 1.76
C THR A 116 5.92 -7.07 0.28
N ASN A 117 4.81 -6.42 -0.04
CA ASN A 117 4.45 -6.20 -1.43
C ASN A 117 5.44 -5.24 -2.13
N ARG A 118 5.26 -4.98 -3.43
CA ARG A 118 6.13 -4.06 -4.20
C ARG A 118 6.23 -2.63 -3.65
N HIS A 119 5.34 -2.26 -2.74
CA HIS A 119 5.28 -0.97 -2.05
C HIS A 119 5.90 -0.99 -0.65
N GLY A 120 6.43 -2.14 -0.21
CA GLY A 120 7.03 -2.30 1.11
C GLY A 120 6.00 -2.44 2.23
N LEU A 121 4.72 -2.69 1.92
CA LEU A 121 3.67 -2.87 2.92
C LEU A 121 3.64 -4.33 3.38
N PRO A 122 3.76 -4.62 4.68
CA PRO A 122 3.60 -5.96 5.22
C PRO A 122 2.17 -6.46 5.00
N PHE A 123 2.05 -7.67 4.48
CA PHE A 123 0.77 -8.37 4.39
C PHE A 123 0.57 -9.24 5.62
N ALA A 124 -0.58 -9.12 6.27
CA ALA A 124 -0.94 -9.93 7.42
C ALA A 124 -2.18 -10.78 7.13
N SER A 125 -2.13 -12.07 7.41
CA SER A 125 -3.27 -12.99 7.28
C SER A 125 -3.79 -13.40 8.65
N PHE A 126 -5.10 -13.32 8.83
CA PHE A 126 -5.80 -13.90 9.96
C PHE A 126 -6.19 -15.33 9.62
N VAL A 127 -5.77 -16.28 10.46
CA VAL A 127 -5.95 -17.72 10.23
C VAL A 127 -6.46 -18.36 11.51
N GLY A 128 -7.59 -19.06 11.41
CA GLY A 128 -8.13 -19.92 12.47
C GLY A 128 -7.84 -21.38 12.19
N VAL A 129 -8.38 -22.26 13.04
CA VAL A 129 -8.27 -23.71 12.89
C VAL A 129 -9.67 -24.31 12.91
N ASN A 130 -10.03 -25.09 11.89
CA ASN A 130 -11.32 -25.76 11.87
C ASN A 130 -11.31 -27.06 12.68
N HIS A 131 -12.48 -27.70 12.79
CA HIS A 131 -12.67 -28.96 13.55
C HIS A 131 -11.82 -30.15 13.06
N HIS A 132 -11.17 -30.06 11.91
CA HIS A 132 -10.21 -31.05 11.41
C HIS A 132 -8.75 -30.69 11.69
N GLY A 133 -8.49 -29.64 12.46
CA GLY A 133 -7.13 -29.15 12.71
C GLY A 133 -6.50 -28.44 11.50
N LYS A 134 -7.30 -28.02 10.50
CA LYS A 134 -6.79 -27.38 9.28
C LYS A 134 -6.88 -25.86 9.39
N SER A 135 -5.82 -25.18 8.95
CA SER A 135 -5.77 -23.73 8.81
C SER A 135 -6.91 -23.22 7.92
N THR A 136 -7.65 -22.24 8.42
CA THR A 136 -8.80 -21.64 7.74
C THR A 136 -8.58 -20.13 7.66
N PRO A 137 -8.53 -19.52 6.46
CA PRO A 137 -8.38 -18.08 6.33
C PRO A 137 -9.62 -17.36 6.88
N LEU A 138 -9.40 -16.35 7.71
CA LEU A 138 -10.44 -15.57 8.37
C LEU A 138 -10.42 -14.08 7.96
N GLY A 139 -9.42 -13.64 7.20
CA GLY A 139 -9.32 -12.28 6.71
C GLY A 139 -7.88 -11.87 6.47
N CYS A 140 -7.70 -10.66 5.99
CA CYS A 140 -6.38 -10.14 5.64
C CYS A 140 -6.25 -8.66 6.00
N ALA A 141 -5.02 -8.22 6.16
CA ALA A 141 -4.66 -6.83 6.30
C ALA A 141 -3.39 -6.48 5.51
N LEU A 142 -3.29 -5.22 5.11
CA LEU A 142 -2.04 -4.57 4.72
C LEU A 142 -1.70 -3.57 5.81
N LEU A 143 -0.50 -3.67 6.35
CA LEU A 143 0.01 -2.78 7.37
C LEU A 143 0.84 -1.66 6.72
N GLY A 144 0.77 -0.45 7.28
CA GLY A 144 1.65 0.64 6.86
C GLY A 144 3.10 0.42 7.29
N ASN A 145 3.29 -0.23 8.44
CA ASN A 145 4.58 -0.63 9.01
C ASN A 145 4.35 -1.71 10.08
N GLU A 146 5.42 -2.31 10.58
CA GLU A 146 5.38 -3.30 11.67
C GLU A 146 5.48 -2.63 13.06
N GLU A 147 4.79 -1.51 13.26
CA GLU A 147 4.75 -0.80 14.55
C GLU A 147 3.42 -0.99 15.27
N ILE A 148 3.43 -0.84 16.60
CA ILE A 148 2.26 -1.02 17.48
C ILE A 148 1.01 -0.28 16.95
N PRO A 149 1.07 1.01 16.55
CA PRO A 149 -0.12 1.73 16.11
C PRO A 149 -0.79 1.13 14.86
N SER A 150 -0.01 0.53 13.95
CA SER A 150 -0.55 -0.14 12.76
C SER A 150 -1.34 -1.39 13.16
N PHE A 151 -0.81 -2.17 14.09
CA PHE A 151 -1.51 -3.35 14.62
C PHE A 151 -2.75 -2.98 15.43
N GLU A 152 -2.67 -1.96 16.31
CA GLU A 152 -3.82 -1.46 17.07
C GLU A 152 -4.97 -1.06 16.15
N TRP A 153 -4.67 -0.32 15.07
CA TRP A 153 -5.68 0.05 14.09
C TRP A 153 -6.28 -1.18 13.41
N VAL A 154 -5.45 -2.12 12.94
CA VAL A 154 -5.91 -3.37 12.31
C VAL A 154 -6.82 -4.18 13.25
N PHE A 155 -6.43 -4.36 14.51
CA PHE A 155 -7.24 -5.10 15.49
C PHE A 155 -8.53 -4.36 15.86
N THR A 156 -8.53 -3.04 15.85
CA THR A 156 -9.76 -2.24 16.04
C THR A 156 -10.74 -2.47 14.89
N GLN A 157 -10.27 -2.51 13.64
CA GLN A 157 -11.12 -2.81 12.49
C GLN A 157 -11.59 -4.26 12.50
N TRP A 158 -10.73 -5.20 12.92
CA TRP A 158 -11.10 -6.59 13.11
C TRP A 158 -12.26 -6.73 14.11
N LEU A 159 -12.15 -6.11 15.28
CA LEU A 159 -13.20 -6.08 16.31
C LEU A 159 -14.51 -5.51 15.75
N THR A 160 -14.43 -4.45 14.95
CA THR A 160 -15.60 -3.84 14.31
C THR A 160 -16.28 -4.80 13.32
N CYS A 161 -15.50 -5.60 12.59
CA CYS A 161 -15.99 -6.57 11.61
C CYS A 161 -16.57 -7.84 12.24
N MET A 162 -15.86 -8.39 13.22
CA MET A 162 -16.11 -9.72 13.78
C MET A 162 -16.90 -9.69 15.10
N GLY A 163 -16.92 -8.55 15.80
CA GLY A 163 -17.62 -8.36 17.07
C GLY A 163 -16.89 -8.91 18.30
N THR A 164 -15.90 -9.78 18.12
CA THR A 164 -15.06 -10.34 19.19
C THR A 164 -13.59 -10.20 18.86
N ALA A 165 -12.77 -10.15 19.92
CA ALA A 165 -11.32 -10.05 19.79
C ALA A 165 -10.76 -11.32 19.13
N PRO A 166 -9.74 -11.19 18.26
CA PRO A 166 -8.98 -12.34 17.78
C PRO A 166 -8.12 -12.95 18.89
#